data_AF-D2V3Q4-F1
#
_entry.id   AF-D2V3Q4-F1
#
_cell.length_a   1.000
_cell.length_b   1.000
_cell.length_c   1.000
_cell.angle_alpha   90.00
_cell.angle_beta   90.00
_cell.angle_gamma   90.00
#
_symmetry.space_group_name_H-M   'P 1'
#
loop_
_entity.id
_entity.type
_entity.pdbx_description
1 polymer ?
#
loop_
_entity_poly.entity_id
_entity_poly.type
_entity_poly.pdbx_seq_one_letter_code
_entity_poly.pdbx_strand_id
1 'polypeptide(L)'
;MTESVSIRWDVSDLVRDSLLSKSDMKLIVCCFAEPFSPISRGLAKCFEEIRMGDSVSYAQIFILDPTENIQFALECNVKACPAIVFFWEGKQVSIQRNGWDEDTKFVGVTSKENYINLIRLLREIAEDANQDNLILKAQGM
;
A
#
# COMPACT_ATOMS: atom_id res chain seq x y z
N MET A 1 3.05 -27.22 9.49
CA MET A 1 2.24 -27.07 8.27
C MET A 1 1.64 -25.68 8.33
N THR A 2 2.26 -24.71 7.64
CA THR A 2 1.69 -23.36 7.52
C THR A 2 0.55 -23.44 6.52
N GLU A 3 -0.66 -23.15 6.96
CA GLU A 3 -1.81 -23.04 6.05
C GLU A 3 -1.45 -22.04 4.93
N SER A 4 -1.75 -22.43 3.69
CA SER A 4 -1.54 -21.56 2.55
C SER A 4 -2.54 -20.42 2.61
N VAL A 5 -2.09 -19.24 3.05
CA VAL A 5 -2.88 -18.01 3.02
C VAL A 5 -3.36 -17.76 1.58
N SER A 6 -4.68 -17.70 1.41
CA SER A 6 -5.33 -17.42 0.12
C SER A 6 -5.45 -15.91 -0.08
N ILE A 7 -5.01 -15.41 -1.23
CA ILE A 7 -5.06 -13.98 -1.56
C ILE A 7 -6.51 -13.62 -1.92
N ARG A 8 -7.10 -12.65 -1.22
CA ARG A 8 -8.35 -12.00 -1.66
C ARG A 8 -7.99 -10.81 -2.53
N TRP A 9 -8.28 -10.93 -3.81
CA TRP A 9 -8.16 -9.83 -4.77
C TRP A 9 -9.34 -8.88 -4.59
N ASP A 10 -9.04 -7.61 -4.39
CA ASP A 10 -10.01 -6.54 -4.22
C ASP A 10 -10.26 -5.81 -5.55
N VAL A 11 -11.32 -5.00 -5.59
CA VAL A 11 -11.67 -4.15 -6.73
C VAL A 11 -11.53 -2.68 -6.38
N SER A 12 -11.17 -1.86 -7.36
CA SER A 12 -10.91 -0.43 -7.16
C SER A 12 -12.09 0.36 -6.60
N ASP A 13 -13.33 -0.07 -6.83
CA ASP A 13 -14.52 0.57 -6.25
C ASP A 13 -14.48 0.54 -4.71
N LEU A 14 -14.04 -0.57 -4.10
CA LEU A 14 -13.87 -0.67 -2.65
C LEU A 14 -12.82 0.33 -2.14
N VAL A 15 -11.75 0.53 -2.91
CA VAL A 15 -10.71 1.51 -2.57
C VAL A 15 -11.29 2.92 -2.61
N ARG A 16 -12.04 3.26 -3.67
CA ARG A 16 -12.66 4.57 -3.82
C ARG A 16 -13.67 4.87 -2.71
N ASP A 17 -14.50 3.89 -2.38
CA ASP A 17 -15.43 4.00 -1.27
C ASP A 17 -14.68 4.26 0.04
N SER A 18 -13.59 3.53 0.30
CA SER A 18 -12.75 3.75 1.48
C SER A 18 -12.08 5.12 1.49
N LEU A 19 -11.58 5.61 0.35
CA LEU A 19 -10.95 6.94 0.21
C LEU A 19 -11.94 8.08 0.48
N LEU A 20 -13.22 7.89 0.17
CA LEU A 20 -14.29 8.88 0.39
C LEU A 20 -14.96 8.72 1.76
N SER A 21 -14.83 7.55 2.39
CA SER A 21 -15.43 7.28 3.69
C SER A 21 -14.75 8.09 4.79
N LYS A 22 -15.54 8.56 5.77
CA LYS A 22 -15.02 9.07 7.05
C LYS A 22 -14.74 7.92 8.01
N SER A 23 -13.89 6.99 7.60
CA SER A 23 -13.45 5.87 8.43
C SER A 23 -12.41 6.33 9.46
N ASP A 24 -12.42 5.70 10.64
CA ASP A 24 -11.34 5.84 11.61
C ASP A 24 -10.01 5.27 11.08
N MET A 25 -10.08 4.38 10.09
CA MET A 25 -8.91 3.84 9.39
C MET A 25 -8.48 4.79 8.27
N LYS A 26 -7.73 5.81 8.67
CA LYS A 26 -7.26 6.91 7.80
C LYS A 26 -6.21 6.50 6.77
N LEU A 27 -5.46 5.43 7.05
CA LEU A 27 -4.42 4.92 6.15
C LEU A 27 -4.99 3.84 5.24
N ILE A 28 -4.85 4.03 3.94
CA ILE A 28 -5.20 3.05 2.90
C ILE A 28 -3.92 2.65 2.19
N VAL A 29 -3.72 1.34 2.03
CA VAL A 29 -2.58 0.74 1.34
C VAL A 29 -3.09 -0.05 0.15
N CYS A 30 -2.64 0.30 -1.04
CA CYS A 30 -2.97 -0.40 -2.28
C CYS A 30 -1.74 -1.16 -2.76
N CYS A 31 -1.79 -2.49 -2.71
CA CYS A 31 -0.80 -3.40 -3.27
C CYS A 31 -1.24 -3.83 -4.67
N PHE A 32 -0.64 -3.26 -5.70
CA PHE A 32 -0.81 -3.68 -7.09
C PHE A 32 0.10 -4.87 -7.38
N ALA A 33 -0.51 -6.01 -7.69
CA ALA A 33 0.18 -7.28 -7.92
C ALA A 33 -0.46 -8.04 -9.07
N GLU A 34 0.36 -8.59 -9.97
CA GLU A 34 -0.11 -9.42 -11.08
C GLU A 34 -0.32 -10.87 -10.62
N PRO A 35 -1.51 -11.48 -10.81
CA PRO A 35 -1.78 -12.85 -10.37
C PRO A 35 -0.91 -13.91 -11.05
N PHE A 36 -0.35 -13.62 -12.22
CA PHE A 36 0.50 -14.53 -12.98
C PHE A 36 2.00 -14.42 -12.64
N SER A 37 2.44 -13.33 -11.99
CA SER A 37 3.85 -13.11 -11.66
C SER A 37 4.19 -13.69 -10.28
N PRO A 38 5.16 -14.62 -10.17
CA PRO A 38 5.54 -15.20 -8.88
C PRO A 38 5.98 -14.16 -7.84
N ILE A 39 6.70 -13.12 -8.28
CA ILE A 39 7.18 -12.03 -7.42
C ILE A 39 5.98 -11.23 -6.89
N SER A 40 5.06 -10.86 -7.78
CA SER A 40 3.84 -10.13 -7.41
C SER A 40 2.95 -10.94 -6.48
N ARG A 41 2.77 -12.24 -6.74
CA ARG A 41 2.02 -13.14 -5.84
C ARG A 41 2.67 -13.25 -4.46
N GLY A 42 4.00 -13.30 -4.39
CA GLY A 42 4.74 -13.29 -3.13
C GLY A 42 4.44 -12.04 -2.32
N LEU A 43 4.43 -10.87 -2.96
CA LEU A 43 4.06 -9.62 -2.32
C LEU A 43 2.59 -9.58 -1.90
N ALA A 44 1.67 -9.98 -2.79
CA ALA A 44 0.24 -10.06 -2.48
C ALA A 44 -0.02 -10.93 -1.26
N LYS A 45 0.62 -12.10 -1.17
CA LYS A 45 0.52 -12.98 0.00
C LYS A 45 1.08 -12.31 1.26
N CYS A 46 2.20 -11.58 1.14
CA CYS A 46 2.74 -10.81 2.26
C CYS A 46 1.73 -9.77 2.78
N PHE A 47 1.09 -9.01 1.89
CA PHE A 47 0.07 -8.03 2.28
C PHE A 47 -1.22 -8.68 2.80
N GLU A 48 -1.57 -9.86 2.30
CA GLU A 48 -2.67 -10.66 2.84
C GLU A 48 -2.40 -11.07 4.29
N GLU A 49 -1.19 -11.56 4.57
CA GLU A 49 -0.76 -11.89 5.93
C GLU A 49 -0.74 -10.65 6.85
N ILE A 50 -0.30 -9.50 6.35
CA ILE A 50 -0.34 -8.24 7.11
C ILE A 50 -1.78 -7.84 7.42
N ARG A 51 -2.67 -7.92 6.42
CA ARG A 51 -4.09 -7.56 6.54
C ARG A 51 -4.86 -8.47 7.50
N MET A 52 -4.53 -9.76 7.52
CA MET A 52 -5.14 -10.72 8.44
C MET A 52 -4.58 -10.64 9.87
N GLY A 53 -3.44 -9.99 10.06
CA GLY A 53 -2.82 -9.83 11.37
C GLY A 53 -3.18 -8.53 12.07
N ASP A 54 -2.84 -8.42 13.35
CA ASP A 54 -3.17 -7.25 14.19
C ASP A 54 -2.10 -6.13 14.13
N SER A 55 -1.04 -6.31 13.36
CA SER A 55 0.13 -5.40 13.39
C SER A 55 -0.16 -3.99 12.89
N VAL A 56 -1.20 -3.83 12.05
CA VAL A 56 -1.57 -2.59 11.36
C VAL A 56 -3.10 -2.43 11.30
N SER A 57 -3.80 -2.77 12.37
CA SER A 57 -5.28 -2.73 12.47
C SER A 57 -5.94 -1.36 12.20
N TYR A 58 -5.14 -0.30 12.09
CA TYR A 58 -5.53 1.06 11.75
C TYR A 58 -5.45 1.37 10.24
N ALA A 59 -5.01 0.41 9.42
CA ALA A 59 -4.84 0.56 7.98
C ALA A 59 -5.77 -0.38 7.21
N GLN A 60 -6.36 0.12 6.12
CA GLN A 60 -7.11 -0.67 5.16
C GLN A 60 -6.18 -1.11 4.03
N ILE A 61 -6.01 -2.43 3.84
CA ILE A 61 -5.12 -2.99 2.83
C ILE A 61 -5.95 -3.60 1.71
N PHE A 62 -5.69 -3.15 0.48
CA PHE A 62 -6.29 -3.64 -0.75
C PHE A 62 -5.23 -4.27 -1.64
N ILE A 63 -5.52 -5.46 -2.16
CA ILE A 63 -4.64 -6.18 -3.09
C ILE A 63 -5.34 -6.19 -4.45
N LEU A 64 -4.75 -5.51 -5.43
CA LEU A 64 -5.38 -5.21 -6.71
C LEU A 64 -4.61 -5.88 -7.85
N ASP A 65 -5.34 -6.56 -8.73
CA ASP A 65 -4.80 -6.88 -10.06
C ASP A 65 -4.81 -5.60 -10.92
N PRO A 66 -3.64 -5.10 -11.38
CA PRO A 66 -3.57 -3.90 -12.20
C PRO A 66 -4.29 -4.04 -13.54
N THR A 67 -4.44 -5.25 -14.08
CA THR A 67 -5.10 -5.49 -15.37
C THR A 67 -6.61 -5.37 -15.28
N GLU A 68 -7.20 -5.91 -14.19
CA GLU A 68 -8.63 -5.78 -13.89
C GLU A 68 -8.99 -4.37 -13.35
N ASN A 69 -8.00 -3.64 -12.82
CA ASN A 69 -8.17 -2.30 -12.23
C ASN A 69 -7.40 -1.20 -12.99
N ILE A 70 -7.32 -1.31 -14.31
CA ILE A 70 -6.42 -0.50 -15.15
C ILE A 70 -6.57 1.01 -14.95
N GLN A 71 -7.80 1.51 -14.86
CA GLN A 71 -8.06 2.93 -14.72
C GLN A 71 -7.50 3.47 -13.40
N PHE A 72 -7.70 2.74 -12.30
CA PHE A 72 -7.19 3.11 -11.00
C PHE A 72 -5.65 2.97 -10.90
N ALA A 73 -5.09 1.95 -11.54
CA ALA A 73 -3.63 1.79 -11.65
C ALA A 73 -3.00 2.99 -12.39
N LEU A 74 -3.62 3.46 -13.47
CA LEU A 74 -3.17 4.65 -14.22
C LEU A 74 -3.27 5.94 -13.39
N GLU A 75 -4.36 6.14 -12.65
CA GLU A 75 -4.52 7.27 -11.72
C GLU A 75 -3.43 7.30 -10.65
N CYS A 76 -3.03 6.12 -10.16
CA CYS A 76 -1.94 5.97 -9.20
C CYS A 76 -0.54 6.03 -9.85
N ASN A 77 -0.44 6.27 -11.17
CA ASN A 77 0.79 6.24 -11.96
C ASN A 77 1.57 4.92 -11.81
N VAL A 78 0.87 3.79 -11.72
CA VAL A 78 1.46 2.45 -11.67
C VAL A 78 1.72 1.95 -13.08
N LYS A 79 3.00 1.93 -13.47
CA LYS A 79 3.47 1.44 -14.79
C LYS A 79 4.19 0.10 -14.72
N ALA A 80 4.59 -0.32 -13.52
CA ALA A 80 5.32 -1.55 -13.28
C ALA A 80 4.82 -2.16 -11.98
N CYS A 81 4.75 -3.49 -11.97
CA CYS A 81 4.35 -4.27 -10.80
C CYS A 81 5.48 -5.20 -10.33
N PRO A 82 5.51 -5.56 -9.04
CA PRO A 82 4.58 -5.10 -8.03
C PRO A 82 4.83 -3.65 -7.57
N ALA A 83 3.75 -2.96 -7.19
CA ALA A 83 3.80 -1.59 -6.67
C ALA A 83 2.90 -1.41 -5.46
N ILE A 84 3.32 -0.57 -4.51
CA ILE A 84 2.53 -0.19 -3.34
C ILE A 84 2.30 1.31 -3.36
N VAL A 85 1.04 1.70 -3.14
CA VAL A 85 0.60 3.10 -3.07
C VAL A 85 -0.09 3.31 -1.72
N PHE A 86 0.18 4.45 -1.10
CA PHE A 86 -0.34 4.79 0.22
C PHE A 86 -1.21 6.04 0.12
N PHE A 87 -2.32 6.05 0.86
CA PHE A 87 -3.19 7.20 1.01
C PHE A 87 -3.47 7.47 2.47
N TRP A 88 -3.49 8.73 2.87
CA TRP A 88 -3.87 9.19 4.19
C TRP A 88 -5.01 10.19 4.07
N GLU A 89 -6.15 9.90 4.71
CA GLU A 89 -7.36 10.73 4.66
C GLU A 89 -7.78 11.10 3.22
N GLY A 90 -7.73 10.10 2.33
CA GLY A 90 -8.10 10.24 0.92
C GLY A 90 -7.03 10.89 0.03
N LYS A 91 -5.91 11.37 0.58
CA LYS A 91 -4.81 11.98 -0.17
C LYS A 91 -3.66 10.99 -0.36
N GLN A 92 -3.09 10.92 -1.56
CA GLN A 92 -1.92 10.08 -1.82
C GLN A 92 -0.69 10.60 -1.06
N VAL A 93 0.06 9.68 -0.45
CA VAL A 93 1.27 10.01 0.32
C VAL A 93 2.51 9.92 -0.58
N SER A 94 3.44 10.87 -0.40
CA SER A 94 4.77 10.85 -1.03
C SER A 94 5.79 10.24 -0.05
N ILE A 95 6.62 9.32 -0.55
CA ILE A 95 7.70 8.63 0.16
C ILE A 95 9.01 8.85 -0.59
N GLN A 96 9.75 9.88 -0.18
CA GLN A 96 11.07 10.20 -0.70
C GLN A 96 12.09 9.19 -0.21
N ARG A 97 12.73 8.51 -1.16
CA ARG A 97 13.81 7.55 -0.92
C ARG A 97 15.08 8.09 -1.56
N ASN A 98 16.20 8.04 -0.83
CA ASN A 98 17.48 8.53 -1.36
C ASN A 98 17.85 7.78 -2.64
N GLY A 99 18.15 8.52 -3.70
CA GLY A 99 18.52 7.96 -5.01
C GLY A 99 17.34 7.49 -5.87
N TRP A 100 16.10 7.84 -5.50
CA TRP A 100 14.91 7.58 -6.30
C TRP A 100 14.17 8.88 -6.59
N ASP A 101 13.92 9.15 -7.87
CA ASP A 101 13.16 10.34 -8.30
C ASP A 101 11.65 10.18 -8.09
N GLU A 102 11.18 8.93 -7.95
CA GLU A 102 9.76 8.58 -7.80
C GLU A 102 9.42 8.33 -6.33
N ASP A 103 8.50 9.14 -5.81
CA ASP A 103 8.06 9.14 -4.42
C ASP A 103 6.58 8.78 -4.24
N THR A 104 5.76 8.68 -5.30
CA THR A 104 4.31 8.45 -5.14
C THR A 104 3.94 6.98 -4.92
N LYS A 105 4.92 6.08 -5.05
CA LYS A 105 4.76 4.62 -4.96
C LYS A 105 6.07 3.92 -4.63
N PHE A 106 5.96 2.78 -3.99
CA PHE A 106 7.07 1.85 -3.79
C PHE A 106 7.00 0.74 -4.85
N VAL A 107 8.02 0.59 -5.69
CA VAL A 107 8.09 -0.47 -6.70
C VAL A 107 9.07 -1.54 -6.23
N GLY A 108 8.67 -2.81 -6.31
CA GLY A 108 9.49 -3.96 -5.92
C GLY A 108 9.04 -4.64 -4.62
N VAL A 109 9.91 -5.49 -4.08
CA VAL A 109 9.63 -6.34 -2.91
C VAL A 109 10.66 -6.13 -1.80
N THR A 110 10.22 -6.20 -0.55
CA THR A 110 11.08 -6.23 0.65
C THR A 110 10.48 -7.17 1.70
N SER A 111 11.04 -7.21 2.90
CA SER A 111 10.54 -8.07 3.99
C SER A 111 9.18 -7.60 4.51
N LYS A 112 8.40 -8.53 5.07
CA LYS A 112 7.13 -8.23 5.74
C LYS A 112 7.29 -7.21 6.86
N GLU A 113 8.33 -7.34 7.67
CA GLU A 113 8.65 -6.40 8.74
C GLU A 113 8.94 -5.00 8.21
N ASN A 114 9.62 -4.87 7.07
CA ASN A 114 9.85 -3.55 6.47
C ASN A 114 8.55 -2.89 6.03
N TYR A 115 7.58 -3.65 5.50
CA TYR A 115 6.26 -3.10 5.19
C TYR A 115 5.48 -2.69 6.44
N ILE A 116 5.49 -3.51 7.49
CA ILE A 116 4.84 -3.18 8.77
C ILE A 116 5.46 -1.93 9.38
N ASN A 117 6.79 -1.83 9.39
CA ASN A 117 7.51 -0.67 9.92
C ASN A 117 7.21 0.59 9.10
N LEU A 118 7.15 0.47 7.77
CA LEU A 118 6.79 1.59 6.90
C LEU A 118 5.35 2.08 7.18
N ILE A 119 4.39 1.16 7.31
CA ILE A 119 2.99 1.49 7.64
C ILE A 119 2.88 2.18 9.00
N ARG A 120 3.64 1.71 10.00
CA ARG A 120 3.71 2.35 11.33
C ARG A 120 4.29 3.76 11.26
N LEU A 121 5.42 3.91 10.58
CA LEU A 121 6.09 5.19 10.42
C LEU A 121 5.21 6.21 9.67
N LEU A 122 4.51 5.76 8.63
CA LEU A 122 3.53 6.56 7.90
C LEU A 122 2.47 7.13 8.83
N ARG A 123 1.93 6.27 9.71
CA ARG A 123 0.92 6.69 10.69
C ARG A 123 1.47 7.72 11.66
N GLU A 124 2.63 7.46 12.27
CA GLU A 124 3.24 8.35 13.27
C GLU A 124 3.46 9.75 12.70
N ILE A 125 4.06 9.83 11.51
CA ILE A 125 4.32 11.12 10.86
C ILE A 125 3.02 11.81 10.43
N ALA A 126 2.00 11.04 10.04
CA ALA A 126 0.73 11.60 9.62
C ALA A 126 -0.16 12.10 10.75
N GLU A 127 -0.03 11.53 11.95
CA GLU A 127 -0.64 12.05 13.16
C GLU A 127 0.05 13.34 13.64
N ASP A 128 1.37 13.47 13.41
CA ASP A 128 2.16 14.65 13.81
C ASP A 128 2.07 15.82 12.81
N ALA A 129 1.93 15.55 11.51
CA ALA A 129 1.88 16.59 10.48
C ALA A 129 0.46 17.18 10.36
N ASN A 130 0.33 18.49 10.58
CA ASN A 130 -0.89 19.25 10.28
C ASN A 130 -1.17 19.30 8.76
N GLN A 131 -1.74 18.19 8.24
CA GLN A 131 -2.60 17.95 7.07
C GLN A 131 -2.30 18.47 5.66
N ASP A 132 -1.30 19.35 5.44
CA ASP A 132 -1.21 20.01 4.13
C ASP A 132 -0.40 19.26 3.07
N ASN A 133 0.62 18.47 3.41
CA ASN A 133 1.29 17.51 2.50
C ASN A 133 2.14 16.50 3.28
N LEU A 134 1.78 15.22 3.23
CA LEU A 134 2.53 14.14 3.87
C LEU A 134 3.67 13.70 2.96
N ILE A 135 4.88 14.16 3.28
CA ILE A 135 6.13 13.73 2.65
C ILE A 135 6.92 12.94 3.69
N LEU A 136 7.06 11.64 3.47
CA LEU A 136 7.99 10.82 4.21
C LEU A 136 9.39 10.94 3.61
N LYS A 137 10.39 11.26 4.43
CA LYS A 137 11.80 11.13 4.06
C LYS A 137 12.34 9.83 4.64
N ALA A 138 12.44 8.78 3.83
CA ALA A 138 13.05 7.53 4.23
C ALA A 138 14.58 7.70 4.29
N GLN A 139 15.13 8.00 5.48
CA GLN A 139 16.56 7.93 5.72
C GLN A 139 16.95 6.49 6.11
N GLY A 140 17.55 5.76 5.16
CA GLY A 140 18.24 4.50 5.47
C GLY A 140 17.37 3.24 5.62
N MET A 141 16.34 3.08 4.78
CA MET A 141 15.73 1.76 4.52
C MET A 141 16.49 0.98 3.46
#